data_AF-A0A5M8FVQ3-F1
#
_entry.id   AF-A0A5M8FVQ3-F1
#
_cell.length_a   1.000
_cell.length_b   1.000
_cell.length_c   1.000
_cell.angle_alpha   90.00
_cell.angle_beta   90.00
_cell.angle_gamma   90.00
#
_symmetry.space_group_name_H-M   'P 1'
#
loop_
_entity.id
_entity.type
_entity.pdbx_description
1 polymer ?
#
loop_
_entity_poly.entity_id
_entity_poly.type
_entity_poly.pdbx_seq_one_letter_code
_entity_poly.pdbx_strand_id
1 'polypeptide(L)'
;MQLVDMVLHEVTRHQTPTSARIMSWVETNAIACRATRTYSAYCDRLAAGDEPVRKAHLGEIAIQEAMNEMALTTPDATGLFLFEDHKIARASFLLPPKCRKISTRAWLLFLEDKGWIESAAEIERAALHAGRHFSRLRFPP
;
A
#
# COMPACT_ATOMS: atom_id res chain seq x y z
N MET A 1 -11.57 5.37 -0.67
CA MET A 1 -10.26 4.72 -0.42
C MET A 1 -10.50 3.22 -0.34
N GLN A 2 -9.61 2.41 -0.92
CA GLN A 2 -9.69 0.95 -0.85
C GLN A 2 -8.32 0.40 -0.46
N LEU A 3 -8.30 -0.74 0.20
CA LEU A 3 -7.08 -1.51 0.48
C LEU A 3 -7.03 -2.75 -0.41
N VAL A 4 -5.83 -3.17 -0.82
CA VAL A 4 -5.64 -4.45 -1.51
C VAL A 4 -5.50 -5.54 -0.45
N ASP A 5 -6.27 -6.61 -0.56
CA ASP A 5 -6.34 -7.69 0.43
C ASP A 5 -4.99 -8.30 0.82
N MET A 6 -4.15 -8.65 -0.16
CA MET A 6 -2.83 -9.22 0.09
C MET A 6 -1.93 -8.23 0.84
N VAL A 7 -2.05 -6.94 0.55
CA VAL A 7 -1.28 -5.88 1.24
C VAL A 7 -1.76 -5.75 2.68
N LEU A 8 -3.08 -5.72 2.90
CA LEU A 8 -3.66 -5.70 4.24
C LEU A 8 -3.20 -6.92 5.04
N HIS A 9 -3.23 -8.11 4.45
CA HIS A 9 -2.70 -9.33 5.06
C HIS A 9 -1.22 -9.19 5.41
N GLU A 10 -0.36 -8.73 4.49
CA GLU A 10 1.07 -8.61 4.76
C GLU A 10 1.39 -7.67 5.94
N VAL A 11 0.66 -6.57 6.07
CA VAL A 11 0.88 -5.60 7.17
C VAL A 11 0.21 -6.03 8.48
N THR A 12 -0.65 -7.04 8.46
CA THR A 12 -1.41 -7.50 9.64
C THR A 12 -1.14 -8.95 10.07
N ARG A 13 -0.45 -9.76 9.25
CA ARG A 13 -0.18 -11.19 9.51
C ARG A 13 0.62 -11.46 10.78
N HIS A 14 1.33 -10.46 11.30
CA HIS A 14 2.05 -10.55 12.57
C HIS A 14 1.33 -9.72 13.62
N GLN A 15 1.05 -10.31 14.78
CA GLN A 15 0.41 -9.60 15.89
C GLN A 15 1.39 -8.62 16.52
N THR A 16 1.12 -7.33 16.33
CA THR A 16 1.88 -6.21 16.87
C THR A 16 0.88 -5.12 17.27
N PRO A 17 1.24 -4.18 18.16
CA PRO A 17 0.38 -3.04 18.46
C PRO A 17 -0.01 -2.24 17.20
N THR A 18 0.90 -2.14 16.22
CA THR A 18 0.65 -1.44 14.96
C THR A 18 -0.34 -2.19 14.08
N SER A 19 -0.21 -3.50 13.90
CA SER A 19 -1.15 -4.28 13.08
C SER A 19 -2.55 -4.31 13.69
N ALA A 20 -2.67 -4.38 15.02
CA ALA A 20 -3.95 -4.27 15.71
C ALA A 20 -4.62 -2.90 15.47
N ARG A 21 -3.85 -1.81 15.53
CA ARG A 21 -4.35 -0.46 15.21
C ARG A 21 -4.79 -0.31 13.76
N ILE A 22 -4.06 -0.92 12.83
CA ILE A 22 -4.43 -0.92 11.40
C ILE A 22 -5.77 -1.64 11.22
N MET A 23 -5.93 -2.85 11.75
CA MET A 23 -7.17 -3.62 11.65
C MET A 23 -8.35 -2.88 12.27
N SER A 24 -8.19 -2.38 13.50
CA SER A 24 -9.23 -1.60 14.17
C SER A 24 -9.65 -0.36 13.36
N TRP A 25 -8.70 0.35 12.74
CA TRP A 25 -9.01 1.47 11.88
C TRP A 25 -9.75 1.05 10.59
N VAL A 26 -9.35 -0.05 9.96
CA VAL A 26 -10.03 -0.61 8.78
C VAL A 26 -11.48 -0.96 9.11
N GLU A 27 -11.71 -1.65 10.22
CA GLU A 27 -13.04 -2.06 10.69
C GLU A 27 -13.90 -0.85 11.07
N THR A 28 -13.37 0.05 11.90
CA THR A 28 -14.09 1.25 12.38
C THR A 28 -14.55 2.14 11.25
N ASN A 29 -13.74 2.26 10.20
CA ASN A 29 -14.05 3.14 9.06
C ASN A 29 -14.68 2.38 7.88
N ALA A 30 -14.98 1.09 8.04
CA ALA A 30 -15.50 0.20 6.99
C ALA A 30 -14.72 0.35 5.67
N ILE A 31 -13.38 0.37 5.75
CA ILE A 31 -12.54 0.57 4.56
C ILE A 31 -12.71 -0.64 3.64
N ALA A 32 -13.22 -0.40 2.44
CA ALA A 32 -13.42 -1.45 1.45
C ALA A 32 -12.09 -2.12 1.08
N CYS A 33 -12.11 -3.45 1.04
CA CYS A 33 -10.98 -4.27 0.63
C CYS A 33 -11.23 -4.82 -0.78
N ARG A 34 -10.29 -4.58 -1.69
CA ARG A 34 -10.31 -5.14 -3.04
C ARG A 34 -9.70 -6.54 -2.99
N ALA A 35 -10.53 -7.53 -3.30
CA ALA A 35 -10.09 -8.91 -3.42
C ALA A 35 -9.17 -9.07 -4.64
N THR A 36 -8.15 -9.91 -4.52
CA THR A 36 -7.23 -10.26 -5.60
C THR A 36 -7.08 -11.77 -5.73
N ARG A 37 -6.83 -12.26 -6.95
CA ARG A 37 -6.51 -13.69 -7.14
C ARG A 37 -5.21 -14.05 -6.46
N THR A 38 -4.29 -13.09 -6.35
CA THR A 38 -3.04 -13.24 -5.60
C THR A 38 -3.27 -13.68 -4.15
N TYR A 39 -4.19 -13.02 -3.42
CA TYR A 39 -4.51 -13.41 -2.05
C TYR A 39 -5.28 -14.73 -1.99
N SER A 40 -6.26 -14.95 -2.88
CA SER A 40 -6.99 -16.23 -2.94
C SER A 40 -6.05 -17.42 -3.12
N ALA A 41 -5.13 -17.34 -4.09
CA ALA A 41 -4.15 -18.39 -4.35
C ALA A 41 -3.20 -18.59 -3.15
N TYR A 42 -2.85 -17.52 -2.44
CA TYR A 42 -2.07 -17.62 -1.21
C TYR A 42 -2.83 -18.38 -0.10
N CYS A 43 -4.12 -18.08 0.11
CA CYS A 43 -4.97 -18.79 1.07
C CYS A 43 -5.12 -20.27 0.73
N ASP A 44 -5.35 -20.61 -0.54
CA ASP A 44 -5.49 -22.00 -1.00
C ASP A 44 -4.23 -22.82 -0.70
N ARG A 45 -3.05 -22.23 -0.92
CA ARG A 45 -1.76 -22.87 -0.61
C ARG A 45 -1.54 -23.07 0.88
N LEU A 46 -1.86 -22.06 1.70
CA LEU A 46 -1.79 -22.20 3.15
C LEU A 46 -2.73 -23.31 3.65
N ALA A 47 -3.94 -23.41 3.10
CA ALA A 47 -4.90 -24.45 3.45
C ALA A 47 -4.42 -25.85 3.04
N ALA A 48 -3.69 -25.96 1.93
CA ALA A 48 -3.05 -27.19 1.47
C ALA A 48 -1.81 -27.59 2.30
N GLY A 49 -1.35 -26.75 3.23
CA GLY A 49 -0.15 -27.01 4.05
C GLY A 49 1.16 -26.70 3.34
N ASP A 50 1.13 -26.03 2.19
CA ASP A 50 2.33 -25.57 1.48
C ASP A 50 3.02 -24.47 2.29
N GLU A 51 4.35 -24.49 2.34
CA GLU A 51 5.09 -23.35 2.88
C GLU A 51 4.85 -22.10 2.01
N PRO A 52 4.46 -20.96 2.61
CA PRO A 52 4.28 -19.73 1.86
C PRO A 52 5.62 -19.28 1.28
N VAL A 53 5.63 -18.95 -0.01
CA VAL A 53 6.85 -18.54 -0.73
C VAL A 53 7.42 -17.27 -0.08
N ARG A 54 8.47 -17.44 0.72
CA ARG A 54 9.03 -16.45 1.67
C ARG A 54 9.52 -15.12 1.05
N LYS A 55 9.55 -15.00 -0.29
CA LYS A 55 10.06 -13.84 -1.05
C LYS A 55 9.18 -13.41 -2.24
N ALA A 56 7.92 -13.82 -2.30
CA ALA A 56 7.16 -13.70 -3.55
C ALA A 56 6.64 -12.30 -3.94
N HIS A 57 7.01 -11.22 -3.24
CA HIS A 57 6.55 -9.85 -3.56
C HIS A 57 5.02 -9.78 -3.78
N LEU A 58 4.27 -10.57 -2.99
CA LEU A 58 2.86 -10.85 -3.24
C LEU A 58 2.01 -9.57 -3.09
N GLY A 59 2.33 -8.72 -2.12
CA GLY A 59 1.74 -7.39 -2.02
C GLY A 59 1.93 -6.56 -3.31
N GLU A 60 3.13 -6.54 -3.88
CA GLU A 60 3.38 -5.84 -5.15
C GLU A 60 2.64 -6.48 -6.34
N ILE A 61 2.58 -7.81 -6.42
CA ILE A 61 1.83 -8.53 -7.46
C ILE A 61 0.33 -8.21 -7.36
N ALA A 62 -0.23 -8.23 -6.16
CA ALA A 62 -1.63 -7.91 -5.93
C ALA A 62 -1.96 -6.45 -6.29
N ILE A 63 -1.03 -5.53 -6.05
CA ILE A 63 -1.18 -4.14 -6.50
C ILE A 63 -1.16 -4.04 -8.03
N GLN A 64 -0.24 -4.73 -8.71
CA GLN A 64 -0.20 -4.76 -10.17
C GLN A 64 -1.48 -5.38 -10.76
N GLU A 65 -2.01 -6.43 -10.12
CA GLU A 65 -3.30 -7.02 -10.47
C GLU A 65 -4.43 -5.99 -10.37
N ALA A 66 -4.53 -5.26 -9.25
CA ALA A 66 -5.51 -4.20 -9.07
C ALA A 66 -5.36 -3.07 -10.11
N MET A 67 -4.14 -2.64 -10.43
CA MET A 67 -3.88 -1.64 -11.49
C MET A 67 -4.37 -2.14 -12.86
N ASN A 68 -4.09 -3.39 -13.20
CA ASN A 68 -4.48 -3.97 -14.47
C ASN A 68 -6.00 -4.06 -14.60
N GLU A 69 -6.71 -4.48 -13.54
CA GLU A 69 -8.17 -4.50 -13.53
C GLU A 69 -8.78 -3.10 -13.68
N MET A 70 -8.19 -2.09 -13.04
CA MET A 70 -8.62 -0.70 -13.22
C MET A 70 -8.43 -0.22 -14.67
N ALA A 71 -7.38 -0.69 -15.36
CA ALA A 71 -7.17 -0.37 -16.76
C ALA A 71 -8.23 -0.98 -17.68
N LEU A 72 -8.81 -2.11 -17.29
CA LEU A 72 -9.78 -2.89 -18.07
C LEU A 72 -11.23 -2.55 -17.75
N THR A 73 -11.50 -1.83 -16.66
CA THR A 73 -12.85 -1.51 -16.19
C THR A 73 -13.26 -0.08 -16.57
N THR A 74 -14.56 0.09 -16.88
CA THR A 74 -15.22 1.40 -17.07
C THR A 74 -16.13 1.58 -15.86
N PRO A 75 -15.98 2.64 -15.04
CA PRO A 75 -15.90 4.05 -15.45
C PRO A 75 -14.50 4.69 -15.38
N ASP A 76 -14.43 5.97 -15.77
CA ASP A 76 -13.20 6.77 -15.98
C ASP A 76 -12.46 7.18 -14.68
N ALA A 77 -12.44 6.31 -13.68
CA ALA A 77 -11.80 6.59 -12.40
C ALA A 77 -10.26 6.56 -12.53
N THR A 78 -9.59 7.57 -11.97
CA THR A 78 -8.14 7.57 -11.80
C THR A 78 -7.77 6.82 -10.52
N GLY A 79 -6.91 5.81 -10.64
CA GLY A 79 -6.37 5.06 -9.51
C GLY A 79 -5.13 5.73 -8.93
N LEU A 80 -5.19 6.12 -7.66
CA LEU A 80 -4.05 6.63 -6.91
C LEU A 80 -3.51 5.51 -6.01
N PHE A 81 -2.28 5.10 -6.24
CA PHE A 81 -1.64 4.01 -5.50
C PHE A 81 -0.52 4.58 -4.63
N LEU A 82 -0.70 4.48 -3.31
CA LEU A 82 0.25 4.95 -2.31
C LEU A 82 1.32 3.87 -2.05
N PHE A 83 2.59 4.25 -2.18
CA PHE A 83 3.73 3.38 -1.92
C PHE A 83 4.69 4.01 -0.94
N GLU A 84 5.36 3.16 -0.16
CA GLU A 84 6.54 3.59 0.59
C GLU A 84 7.60 4.15 -0.36
N ASP A 85 8.23 5.25 0.02
CA ASP A 85 9.18 5.99 -0.81
C ASP A 85 10.32 5.11 -1.36
N HIS A 86 10.80 4.11 -0.62
CA HIS A 86 11.87 3.23 -1.11
C HIS A 86 11.36 2.14 -2.07
N LYS A 87 10.06 1.81 -2.03
CA LYS A 87 9.42 0.85 -2.95
C LYS A 87 9.09 1.48 -4.29
N ILE A 88 8.67 2.75 -4.33
CA ILE A 88 8.33 3.45 -5.60
C ILE A 88 9.53 3.51 -6.56
N ALA A 89 10.74 3.59 -6.02
CA ALA A 89 11.99 3.69 -6.78
C ALA A 89 12.57 2.33 -7.20
N ARG A 90 12.16 1.23 -6.55
CA ARG A 90 12.71 -0.12 -6.78
C ARG A 90 11.76 -1.04 -7.54
N ALA A 91 10.45 -0.86 -7.40
CA ALA A 91 9.46 -1.72 -8.04
C ALA A 91 9.08 -1.19 -9.42
N SER A 92 9.36 -1.98 -10.46
CA SER A 92 8.94 -1.74 -11.84
C SER A 92 7.48 -2.15 -12.02
N PHE A 93 6.56 -1.27 -11.64
CA PHE A 93 5.15 -1.42 -11.99
C PHE A 93 4.91 -0.99 -13.43
N LEU A 94 4.15 -1.78 -14.19
CA LEU A 94 3.49 -1.29 -15.39
C LEU A 94 2.38 -0.36 -14.92
N LEU A 95 2.45 0.92 -15.29
CA LEU A 95 1.49 1.92 -14.85
C LEU A 95 0.49 2.22 -15.98
N PRO A 96 -0.75 1.73 -15.92
CA PRO A 96 -1.77 2.08 -16.90
C PRO A 96 -2.01 3.59 -16.95
N PRO A 97 -2.49 4.15 -18.08
CA PRO A 97 -2.69 5.61 -18.24
C PRO A 97 -3.53 6.27 -17.15
N LYS A 98 -4.44 5.54 -16.51
CA LYS A 98 -5.32 6.03 -15.44
C LYS A 98 -4.80 5.77 -14.03
N CYS A 99 -3.62 5.19 -13.89
CA CYS A 99 -2.99 4.93 -12.60
C CYS A 99 -1.90 5.96 -12.33
N ARG A 100 -1.78 6.37 -11.06
CA ARG A 100 -0.69 7.22 -10.57
C ARG A 100 -0.09 6.59 -9.33
N LYS A 101 1.24 6.68 -9.21
CA LYS A 101 1.96 6.28 -8.01
C LYS A 101 2.20 7.53 -7.16
N ILE A 102 1.91 7.45 -5.88
CA ILE A 102 2.15 8.51 -4.90
C ILE A 102 3.08 7.94 -3.84
N SER A 103 4.12 8.67 -3.44
CA SER A 103 4.98 8.25 -2.32
C SER A 103 4.36 8.66 -0.99
N THR A 104 4.72 7.97 0.10
CA THR A 104 4.33 8.37 1.46
C THR A 104 4.66 9.84 1.72
N ARG A 105 5.85 10.31 1.33
CA ARG A 105 6.21 11.73 1.48
C ARG A 105 5.28 12.67 0.73
N ALA A 106 5.00 12.41 -0.56
CA ALA A 106 4.12 13.27 -1.35
C ALA A 106 2.70 13.31 -0.77
N TRP A 107 2.24 12.18 -0.22
CA TRP A 107 0.98 12.12 0.49
C TRP A 107 0.98 12.95 1.77
N LEU A 108 2.02 12.85 2.61
CA LEU A 108 2.14 13.65 3.83
C LEU A 108 2.14 15.16 3.53
N LEU A 109 2.90 15.60 2.53
CA LEU A 109 2.92 17.00 2.09
C LEU A 109 1.53 17.48 1.63
N PHE A 110 0.79 16.64 0.90
CA PHE A 110 -0.59 16.95 0.54
C PHE A 110 -1.50 17.08 1.77
N LEU A 111 -1.36 16.21 2.77
CA LEU A 111 -2.15 16.31 4.00
C LEU A 111 -1.85 17.59 4.78
N GLU A 112 -0.58 18.02 4.80
CA GLU A 112 -0.13 19.28 5.41
C GLU A 112 -0.71 20.49 4.67
N ASP A 113 -0.65 20.50 3.33
CA ASP A 113 -1.27 21.55 2.49
C ASP A 113 -2.78 21.69 2.75
N LYS A 114 -3.46 20.57 3.04
CA LYS A 114 -4.88 20.57 3.41
C LYS A 114 -5.16 20.93 4.86
N GLY A 115 -4.13 21.14 5.68
CA GLY A 115 -4.27 21.39 7.11
C GLY A 115 -4.82 20.20 7.90
N TRP A 116 -4.70 18.98 7.35
CA TRP A 116 -5.16 17.75 8.02
C TRP A 116 -4.10 17.17 8.95
N ILE A 117 -2.85 17.57 8.77
CA ILE A 117 -1.76 17.34 9.72
C ILE A 117 -1.04 18.66 9.96
N GLU A 118 -0.42 18.79 11.13
CA GLU A 118 0.34 19.98 11.50
C GLU A 118 1.68 20.07 10.77
N SER A 119 2.43 18.96 10.69
CA SER A 119 3.68 18.92 9.95
C SER A 119 4.01 17.58 9.32
N ALA A 120 4.21 17.57 7.99
CA ALA A 120 4.71 16.40 7.27
C ALA A 120 6.15 16.06 7.69
N ALA A 121 6.97 17.07 7.92
CA ALA A 121 8.37 16.93 8.30
C ALA A 121 8.54 16.32 9.70
N GLU A 122 7.63 16.59 10.64
CA GLU A 122 7.65 15.96 11.97
C GLU A 122 7.30 14.49 11.91
N ILE A 123 6.29 14.12 11.13
CA ILE A 123 5.91 12.73 10.91
C ILE A 123 7.05 11.96 10.25
N GLU A 124 7.69 12.53 9.22
CA GLU A 124 8.86 11.93 8.58
C GLU A 124 10.00 11.72 9.59
N ARG A 125 10.33 12.75 10.39
CA ARG A 125 11.36 12.63 11.44
C ARG A 125 11.02 11.54 12.45
N ALA A 126 9.80 11.50 12.97
CA ALA A 126 9.38 10.50 13.95
C ALA A 126 9.49 9.07 13.38
N ALA A 127 9.08 8.88 12.12
CA ALA A 127 9.18 7.61 11.43
C ALA A 127 10.65 7.17 11.20
N LEU A 128 11.55 8.11 10.85
CA LEU A 128 12.99 7.82 10.75
C LEU A 128 13.59 7.39 12.10
N HIS A 129 13.23 8.07 13.20
CA HIS A 129 13.67 7.67 14.55
C HIS A 129 13.15 6.28 14.95
N ALA A 130 11.96 5.90 14.47
CA ALA A 130 11.40 4.56 14.64
C ALA A 130 11.99 3.51 13.67
N GLY A 131 13.07 3.84 12.94
CA GLY A 131 13.77 2.91 12.05
C GLY A 131 13.09 2.70 10.68
N ARG A 132 12.15 3.55 10.28
CA ARG A 132 11.57 3.51 8.94
C ARG A 132 12.47 4.20 7.93
N HIS A 133 12.36 3.81 6.67
CA HIS A 133 13.16 4.37 5.58
C HIS A 133 12.31 5.15 4.60
N PHE A 134 12.59 6.45 4.51
CA PHE A 134 12.16 7.28 3.39
C PHE A 134 13.21 7.27 2.30
N SER A 135 12.78 7.38 1.04
CA SER A 135 13.72 7.56 -0.07
C SER A 135 14.43 8.89 0.04
N ARG A 136 15.71 8.90 -0.34
CA ARG A 136 16.49 10.13 -0.52
C ARG A 136 16.07 10.92 -1.76
N LEU A 137 15.37 10.28 -2.70
CA LEU A 137 14.80 10.95 -3.87
C LEU A 137 13.64 11.84 -3.43
N ARG A 138 13.74 13.14 -3.71
CA ARG A 138 12.66 14.11 -3.53
C ARG A 138 11.86 14.20 -4.83
N PHE A 139 10.54 14.15 -4.71
CA PHE A 139 9.61 14.30 -5.83
C PHE A 139 8.49 15.28 -5.45
N PRO A 140 8.21 16.32 -6.25
CA PRO A 140 9.06 16.87 -7.32
C PRO A 140 10.31 17.57 -6.73
N PRO A 141 11.34 17.89 -7.55
CA PRO A 141 12.46 18.74 -7.13
C PRO A 141 12.01 20.14 -6.68
#